data_AF-A0A1G4S9F2-F1
#
_entry.id   AF-A0A1G4S9F2-F1
#
_cell.length_a   1.000
_cell.length_b   1.000
_cell.length_c   1.000
_cell.angle_alpha   90.00
_cell.angle_beta   90.00
_cell.angle_gamma   90.00
#
_symmetry.space_group_name_H-M   'P 1'
#
loop_
_entity.id
_entity.type
_entity.pdbx_description
1 polymer ?
#
loop_
_entity_poly.entity_id
_entity_poly.type
_entity_poly.pdbx_seq_one_letter_code
_entity_poly.pdbx_strand_id
1 'polypeptide(L)'
;MGQNRDSGKLTVMCDNLGDQISSASIGGTDGMNSGIITVNGGTVIAQSNGNGSAIGGGSHAQGTAVINGGRVTASCGKYNGPAAIGGGFSGKGVVTINGGIVTATNSAGAAAISGGVNGQGIVVINGGVINATNSNSEGYQGLGIGNGWKSAGYSGDELGSVTLNYGDNGVSITSTGYYGANVTLAKEFTDGTQTYEAGPVADNTTLENTTLRPSVSVAGYTVSLDGTISVNYHMALTSEIAGHPNAYMEFTVGGKEPQKVYLEDAKQKEVKGIIYCVFRCNVPAKDMTTYISAKLVDGDAVIPVKSFTVKDYADYLLNPENEHPDYAKAKDLVVALINYGVYAQKYFDVNPGSPANEGCAYSESFLEAVTIPDDDDYTKYYKSLPDGIVTFAGVSLSLKSETTLSFYFKSDETLSFYCDDETKTVETVVPVSTGGYYIACVRGITASELGRPITLNVKVNGAGYYVTYCPMTYCYKVLNSGSDDVDLQNVCKALYLYYIEMGKYTP
;
A
#
# COMPACT_ATOMS: atom_id res chain seq x y z
N MET A 1 -7.11 22.38 -21.83
CA MET A 1 -5.94 21.92 -22.61
C MET A 1 -4.69 22.31 -21.86
N GLY A 2 -3.81 21.37 -21.53
CA GLY A 2 -2.55 21.67 -20.85
C GLY A 2 -1.85 20.38 -20.42
N GLN A 3 -0.80 20.01 -21.15
CA GLN A 3 0.18 19.02 -20.75
C GLN A 3 0.90 19.49 -19.47
N ASN A 4 1.32 18.57 -18.60
CA ASN A 4 2.74 18.53 -18.26
C ASN A 4 3.15 17.12 -17.80
N ARG A 5 4.19 16.60 -18.44
CA ARG A 5 5.01 15.50 -17.95
C ARG A 5 5.86 16.04 -16.79
N ASP A 6 6.75 15.19 -16.27
CA ASP A 6 7.93 15.50 -15.45
C ASP A 6 7.74 15.10 -13.96
N SER A 7 8.48 14.18 -13.33
CA SER A 7 9.95 14.02 -13.28
C SER A 7 10.74 15.34 -13.25
N GLY A 8 10.09 16.44 -12.90
CA GLY A 8 10.61 17.80 -13.07
C GLY A 8 11.75 18.08 -12.10
N LYS A 9 12.86 18.59 -12.66
CA LYS A 9 13.96 19.15 -11.88
C LYS A 9 13.91 20.67 -12.03
N LEU A 10 13.49 21.36 -11.00
CA LEU A 10 13.60 22.82 -10.91
C LEU A 10 14.91 23.14 -10.19
N THR A 11 15.86 23.75 -10.90
CA THR A 11 17.11 24.25 -10.32
C THR A 11 17.12 25.76 -10.46
N VAL A 12 17.15 26.48 -9.34
CA VAL A 12 17.19 27.93 -9.29
C VAL A 12 18.37 28.37 -8.43
N MET A 13 19.35 29.00 -9.05
CA MET A 13 20.54 29.51 -8.36
C MET A 13 20.50 31.03 -8.44
N CYS A 14 20.56 31.68 -7.28
CA CYS A 14 20.81 33.09 -7.14
C CYS A 14 22.28 33.28 -6.73
N ASP A 15 23.16 33.19 -7.74
CA ASP A 15 24.60 33.39 -7.58
C ASP A 15 24.95 34.84 -7.95
N ASN A 16 25.46 35.61 -6.99
CA ASN A 16 26.23 36.80 -7.35
C ASN A 16 27.25 37.18 -6.28
N LEU A 17 28.45 37.55 -6.74
CA LEU A 17 29.64 37.87 -5.93
C LEU A 17 29.65 39.34 -5.45
N GLY A 18 28.48 39.95 -5.24
CA GLY A 18 28.32 41.38 -4.92
C GLY A 18 27.29 41.64 -3.82
N ASP A 19 27.64 42.55 -2.91
CA ASP A 19 27.21 42.65 -1.49
C ASP A 19 25.71 42.88 -1.14
N GLN A 20 24.72 42.86 -2.05
CA GLN A 20 23.35 43.26 -1.68
C GLN A 20 22.22 42.65 -2.55
N ILE A 21 22.17 41.32 -2.78
CA ILE A 21 20.93 40.72 -3.30
C ILE A 21 19.99 40.42 -2.14
N SER A 22 18.92 41.19 -2.05
CA SER A 22 17.90 41.04 -1.04
C SER A 22 16.74 40.13 -1.45
N SER A 23 16.78 39.47 -2.61
CA SER A 23 15.73 38.54 -3.06
C SER A 23 16.06 37.09 -2.74
N ALA A 24 15.01 36.30 -2.50
CA ALA A 24 15.11 34.85 -2.45
C ALA A 24 15.36 34.26 -3.85
N SER A 25 15.92 33.05 -3.92
CA SER A 25 16.07 32.35 -5.21
C SER A 25 14.71 31.88 -5.73
N ILE A 26 13.89 31.34 -4.83
CA ILE A 26 12.49 31.01 -5.07
C ILE A 26 11.69 31.74 -4.00
N GLY A 27 11.02 32.84 -4.36
CA GLY A 27 10.12 33.55 -3.46
C GLY A 27 10.23 35.07 -3.52
N GLY A 28 10.29 35.71 -2.36
CA GLY A 28 10.13 37.15 -2.20
C GLY A 28 11.34 37.98 -2.59
N THR A 29 11.12 39.24 -2.95
CA THR A 29 12.18 40.25 -3.15
C THR A 29 12.45 41.06 -1.88
N ASP A 30 13.37 42.03 -1.91
CA ASP A 30 13.70 42.86 -0.74
C ASP A 30 12.46 43.46 -0.06
N GLY A 31 12.33 43.29 1.25
CA GLY A 31 11.20 43.75 2.04
C GLY A 31 9.85 43.12 1.69
N MET A 32 9.81 42.16 0.75
CA MET A 32 8.58 41.51 0.31
C MET A 32 8.51 40.06 0.76
N ASN A 33 7.39 39.72 1.39
CA ASN A 33 7.10 38.34 1.79
C ASN A 33 7.01 37.44 0.56
N SER A 34 7.30 36.16 0.72
CA SER A 34 7.30 35.21 -0.41
C SER A 34 5.93 34.83 -0.96
N GLY A 35 4.85 35.17 -0.26
CA GLY A 35 3.61 34.41 -0.36
C GLY A 35 3.82 32.95 0.08
N ILE A 36 2.86 32.07 -0.21
CA ILE A 36 3.00 30.64 0.09
C ILE A 36 3.70 29.95 -1.07
N ILE A 37 4.91 29.44 -0.84
CA ILE A 37 5.61 28.58 -1.79
C ILE A 37 5.21 27.13 -1.51
N THR A 38 4.64 26.44 -2.48
CA THR A 38 4.24 25.03 -2.33
C THR A 38 5.05 24.13 -3.24
N VAL A 39 5.72 23.12 -2.66
CA VAL A 39 6.40 22.04 -3.39
C VAL A 39 5.58 20.77 -3.25
N ASN A 40 4.97 20.31 -4.34
CA ASN A 40 4.13 19.12 -4.34
C ASN A 40 4.88 17.81 -4.68
N GLY A 41 6.09 17.89 -5.24
CA GLY A 41 6.88 16.74 -5.69
C GLY A 41 8.04 17.15 -6.61
N GLY A 42 8.73 16.18 -7.21
CA GLY A 42 9.87 16.42 -8.11
C GLY A 42 11.18 16.71 -7.37
N THR A 43 12.20 17.19 -8.10
CA THR A 43 13.48 17.62 -7.51
C THR A 43 13.59 19.14 -7.56
N VAL A 44 13.71 19.79 -6.40
CA VAL A 44 13.93 21.24 -6.28
C VAL A 44 15.32 21.47 -5.71
N ILE A 45 16.15 22.21 -6.43
CA ILE A 45 17.46 22.64 -5.96
C ILE A 45 17.49 24.17 -5.98
N ALA A 46 17.60 24.78 -4.82
CA ALA A 46 17.64 26.22 -4.65
C ALA A 46 18.91 26.64 -3.92
N GLN A 47 19.58 27.69 -4.41
CA GLN A 47 20.76 28.23 -3.76
C GLN A 47 20.71 29.75 -3.75
N SER A 48 20.87 30.36 -2.57
CA SER A 48 20.99 31.82 -2.41
C SER A 48 22.32 32.19 -1.78
N ASN A 49 23.05 33.14 -2.37
CA ASN A 49 24.25 33.72 -1.77
C ASN A 49 24.02 35.17 -1.26
N GLY A 50 22.76 35.64 -1.22
CA GLY A 50 22.37 36.98 -0.77
C GLY A 50 21.68 37.01 0.60
N ASN A 51 20.94 38.08 0.87
CA ASN A 51 20.18 38.33 2.11
C ASN A 51 18.76 37.73 2.09
N GLY A 52 18.31 37.23 0.93
CA GLY A 52 17.08 36.45 0.80
C GLY A 52 17.34 34.95 0.91
N SER A 53 16.33 34.17 1.30
CA SER A 53 16.46 32.72 1.44
C SER A 53 16.59 31.99 0.10
N ALA A 54 17.03 30.73 0.10
CA ALA A 54 16.99 29.94 -1.12
C ALA A 54 15.53 29.66 -1.53
N ILE A 55 14.68 29.32 -0.55
CA ILE A 55 13.24 29.13 -0.73
C ILE A 55 12.51 29.92 0.36
N GLY A 56 11.85 31.02 0.01
CA GLY A 56 11.11 31.83 0.96
C GLY A 56 11.28 33.32 0.77
N GLY A 57 11.42 34.06 1.87
CA GLY A 57 11.36 35.52 1.90
C GLY A 57 12.62 36.20 1.40
N GLY A 58 12.45 37.40 0.84
CA GLY A 58 13.58 38.32 0.66
C GLY A 58 14.09 38.88 1.99
N SER A 59 15.11 39.73 1.92
CA SER A 59 15.68 40.41 3.09
C SER A 59 14.58 41.18 3.82
N HIS A 60 14.64 41.15 5.15
CA HIS A 60 13.67 41.75 6.07
C HIS A 60 12.22 41.26 5.90
N ALA A 61 12.01 40.12 5.22
CA ALA A 61 10.69 39.65 4.86
C ALA A 61 10.41 38.21 5.28
N GLN A 62 9.11 37.92 5.46
CA GLN A 62 8.65 36.59 5.84
C GLN A 62 8.77 35.62 4.67
N GLY A 63 9.30 34.43 4.95
CA GLY A 63 9.23 33.30 4.05
C GLY A 63 8.24 32.25 4.53
N THR A 64 7.32 31.85 3.66
CA THR A 64 6.37 30.77 3.91
C THR A 64 6.54 29.67 2.88
N ALA A 65 6.85 28.47 3.36
CA ALA A 65 7.07 27.30 2.52
C ALA A 65 6.27 26.09 3.02
N VAL A 66 5.61 25.39 2.09
CA VAL A 66 4.90 24.13 2.33
C VAL A 66 5.50 23.07 1.41
N ILE A 67 6.08 22.03 1.99
CA ILE A 67 6.71 20.93 1.26
C ILE A 67 5.86 19.68 1.47
N ASN A 68 5.16 19.25 0.44
CA ASN A 68 4.29 18.07 0.48
C ASN A 68 5.03 16.78 0.08
N GLY A 69 6.14 16.87 -0.67
CA GLY A 69 6.92 15.72 -1.12
C GLY A 69 8.04 16.09 -2.09
N GLY A 70 8.75 15.08 -2.61
CA GLY A 70 9.89 15.25 -3.53
C GLY A 70 11.24 15.40 -2.83
N ARG A 71 12.28 15.72 -3.61
CA ARG A 71 13.64 15.99 -3.10
C ARG A 71 13.92 17.49 -3.17
N VAL A 72 13.93 18.15 -2.02
CA VAL A 72 14.22 19.58 -1.89
C VAL A 72 15.62 19.75 -1.32
N THR A 73 16.48 20.45 -2.04
CA THR A 73 17.82 20.85 -1.59
C THR A 73 17.90 22.35 -1.62
N ALA A 74 18.05 22.98 -0.47
CA ALA A 74 18.15 24.42 -0.31
C ALA A 74 19.47 24.77 0.39
N SER A 75 20.24 25.69 -0.17
CA SER A 75 21.49 26.14 0.44
C SER A 75 21.61 27.66 0.49
N CYS A 76 22.16 28.17 1.59
CA CYS A 76 22.48 29.58 1.75
C CYS A 76 23.95 29.81 2.10
N GLY A 77 24.54 30.80 1.42
CA GLY A 77 25.92 31.23 1.61
C GLY A 77 26.17 32.05 2.89
N LYS A 78 27.40 32.52 3.05
CA LYS A 78 27.95 33.11 4.28
C LYS A 78 27.39 34.50 4.64
N TYR A 79 26.78 35.22 3.68
CA TYR A 79 26.47 36.63 3.82
C TYR A 79 25.10 36.89 4.46
N ASN A 80 25.09 37.76 5.48
CA ASN A 80 23.92 38.38 6.14
C ASN A 80 22.83 37.45 6.68
N GLY A 81 23.00 36.12 6.69
CA GLY A 81 22.18 35.20 7.48
C GLY A 81 20.68 35.18 7.20
N PRO A 82 20.23 34.86 5.97
CA PRO A 82 18.89 34.31 5.73
C PRO A 82 18.83 32.80 6.06
N ALA A 83 17.63 32.25 6.23
CA ALA A 83 17.45 30.81 6.28
C ALA A 83 17.57 30.16 4.89
N ALA A 84 17.93 28.88 4.81
CA ALA A 84 17.90 28.17 3.52
C ALA A 84 16.46 27.98 3.02
N ILE A 85 15.57 27.61 3.92
CA ILE A 85 14.13 27.53 3.65
C ILE A 85 13.42 28.35 4.71
N GLY A 86 12.66 29.38 4.32
CA GLY A 86 11.95 30.27 5.25
C GLY A 86 12.35 31.74 5.09
N GLY A 87 12.53 32.44 6.20
CA GLY A 87 12.74 33.89 6.24
C GLY A 87 14.09 34.33 5.64
N GLY A 88 14.10 35.51 5.03
CA GLY A 88 15.35 36.21 4.71
C GLY A 88 16.02 36.80 5.96
N PHE A 89 17.08 37.57 5.79
CA PHE A 89 17.73 38.29 6.89
C PHE A 89 16.73 39.13 7.69
N SER A 90 16.67 39.01 9.02
CA SER A 90 15.67 39.68 9.87
C SER A 90 14.21 39.35 9.53
N GLY A 91 13.98 38.29 8.75
CA GLY A 91 12.67 37.82 8.31
C GLY A 91 12.19 36.59 9.10
N LYS A 92 10.89 36.53 9.37
CA LYS A 92 10.27 35.35 9.99
C LYS A 92 10.18 34.18 8.99
N GLY A 93 10.41 32.97 9.45
CA GLY A 93 10.16 31.74 8.70
C GLY A 93 8.89 31.04 9.18
N VAL A 94 8.08 30.57 8.23
CA VAL A 94 6.96 29.67 8.50
C VAL A 94 7.08 28.50 7.54
N VAL A 95 7.46 27.34 8.04
CA VAL A 95 7.75 26.17 7.20
C VAL A 95 6.90 24.98 7.65
N THR A 96 6.20 24.37 6.70
CA THR A 96 5.47 23.12 6.91
C THR A 96 6.04 22.03 6.02
N ILE A 97 6.40 20.88 6.59
CA ILE A 97 6.94 19.73 5.86
C ILE A 97 6.01 18.54 6.11
N ASN A 98 5.29 18.11 5.08
CA ASN A 98 4.38 16.98 5.13
C ASN A 98 5.01 15.67 4.63
N GLY A 99 6.13 15.73 3.89
CA GLY A 99 6.82 14.56 3.35
C GLY A 99 7.99 14.89 2.42
N GLY A 100 8.68 13.85 1.91
CA GLY A 100 9.82 13.97 1.00
C GLY A 100 11.20 14.00 1.69
N ILE A 101 12.26 14.21 0.91
CA ILE A 101 13.62 14.44 1.42
C ILE A 101 13.95 15.92 1.32
N VAL A 102 14.11 16.58 2.46
CA VAL A 102 14.45 18.00 2.58
C VAL A 102 15.86 18.11 3.13
N THR A 103 16.78 18.68 2.34
CA THR A 103 18.13 19.02 2.77
C THR A 103 18.27 20.54 2.74
N ALA A 104 18.51 21.14 3.90
CA ALA A 104 18.70 22.56 4.07
C ALA A 104 20.09 22.81 4.68
N THR A 105 20.90 23.63 4.03
CA THR A 105 22.25 23.94 4.52
C THR A 105 22.45 25.45 4.61
N ASN A 106 22.92 25.91 5.76
CA ASN A 106 23.26 27.31 5.99
C ASN A 106 24.70 27.42 6.51
N SER A 107 25.40 28.48 6.12
CA SER A 107 26.76 28.79 6.56
C SER A 107 26.88 30.17 7.24
N ALA A 108 25.74 30.76 7.60
CA ALA A 108 25.62 32.05 8.28
C ALA A 108 24.85 31.93 9.61
N GLY A 109 24.62 33.05 10.30
CA GLY A 109 23.97 33.09 11.61
C GLY A 109 22.50 32.67 11.67
N ALA A 110 21.84 32.30 10.58
CA ALA A 110 20.42 31.98 10.56
C ALA A 110 20.11 30.50 10.81
N ALA A 111 18.84 30.14 10.92
CA ALA A 111 18.46 28.73 10.89
C ALA A 111 18.74 28.12 9.51
N ALA A 112 19.00 26.81 9.41
CA ALA A 112 18.95 26.16 8.10
C ALA A 112 17.49 26.10 7.60
N ILE A 113 16.55 25.79 8.48
CA ILE A 113 15.11 25.84 8.21
C ILE A 113 14.41 26.80 9.17
N SER A 114 13.65 27.70 8.57
CA SER A 114 12.75 28.71 9.14
C SER A 114 13.35 30.10 9.33
N GLY A 115 13.78 30.50 10.53
CA GLY A 115 14.10 31.90 10.84
C GLY A 115 15.45 32.40 10.30
N GLY A 116 15.45 33.60 9.72
CA GLY A 116 16.69 34.33 9.44
C GLY A 116 17.36 34.88 10.72
N VAL A 117 18.52 35.50 10.63
CA VAL A 117 19.15 36.23 11.76
C VAL A 117 18.17 37.30 12.25
N ASN A 118 17.95 37.42 13.57
CA ASN A 118 16.89 38.23 14.21
C ASN A 118 15.45 37.84 13.83
N GLY A 119 15.29 36.80 13.01
CA GLY A 119 14.03 36.25 12.54
C GLY A 119 13.61 35.03 13.35
N GLN A 120 12.31 34.94 13.62
CA GLN A 120 11.70 33.81 14.30
C GLN A 120 11.39 32.69 13.31
N GLY A 121 11.40 31.44 13.77
CA GLY A 121 10.98 30.30 12.98
C GLY A 121 9.78 29.59 13.60
N ILE A 122 8.72 29.41 12.82
CA ILE A 122 7.65 28.46 13.09
C ILE A 122 7.84 27.29 12.14
N VAL A 123 7.93 26.08 12.68
CA VAL A 123 8.11 24.86 11.87
C VAL A 123 7.11 23.81 12.29
N VAL A 124 6.41 23.24 11.31
CA VAL A 124 5.51 22.10 11.49
C VAL A 124 6.02 20.96 10.61
N ILE A 125 6.34 19.81 11.20
CA ILE A 125 6.79 18.62 10.48
C ILE A 125 5.79 17.49 10.73
N ASN A 126 5.11 17.08 9.67
CA ASN A 126 4.09 16.04 9.66
C ASN A 126 4.57 14.72 9.01
N GLY A 127 5.78 14.71 8.41
CA GLY A 127 6.34 13.54 7.73
C GLY A 127 7.63 13.85 6.96
N GLY A 128 8.40 12.81 6.60
CA GLY A 128 9.54 12.90 5.69
C GLY A 128 10.91 12.82 6.35
N VAL A 129 11.95 13.07 5.55
CA VAL A 129 13.36 13.04 5.95
C VAL A 129 13.93 14.45 5.85
N ILE A 130 14.43 14.98 6.95
CA ILE A 130 14.89 16.36 7.04
C ILE A 130 16.35 16.38 7.51
N ASN A 131 17.23 16.93 6.68
CA ASN A 131 18.63 17.17 6.98
C ASN A 131 18.87 18.67 7.01
N ALA A 132 18.92 19.27 8.19
CA ALA A 132 19.05 20.71 8.40
C ALA A 132 20.39 21.03 9.08
N THR A 133 21.34 21.56 8.32
CA THR A 133 22.71 21.77 8.79
C THR A 133 23.04 23.25 8.79
N ASN A 134 23.42 23.80 9.95
CA ASN A 134 24.15 25.05 10.01
C ASN A 134 25.65 24.75 10.23
N SER A 135 26.49 25.12 9.25
CA SER A 135 27.92 24.86 9.22
C SER A 135 28.79 26.07 9.61
N ASN A 136 28.21 27.17 10.07
CA ASN A 136 28.99 28.36 10.40
C ASN A 136 29.92 28.12 11.61
N SER A 137 31.19 28.50 11.47
CA SER A 137 32.22 28.45 12.52
C SER A 137 32.56 29.83 13.11
N GLU A 138 32.05 30.91 12.53
CA GLU A 138 32.40 32.29 12.88
C GLU A 138 31.30 32.97 13.70
N GLY A 139 31.31 32.77 15.03
CA GLY A 139 30.68 33.64 16.06
C GLY A 139 29.15 33.82 16.09
N TYR A 140 28.44 33.52 14.99
CA TYR A 140 26.99 33.68 14.86
C TYR A 140 26.26 32.35 15.10
N GLN A 141 25.22 32.34 15.94
CA GLN A 141 24.70 31.15 16.63
C GLN A 141 23.29 30.72 16.14
N GLY A 142 23.11 30.40 14.85
CA GLY A 142 21.83 29.91 14.32
C GLY A 142 21.55 28.43 14.61
N LEU A 143 20.27 28.03 14.66
CA LEU A 143 19.86 26.63 14.84
C LEU A 143 19.89 25.84 13.51
N GLY A 144 19.81 24.50 13.55
CA GLY A 144 19.52 23.74 12.32
C GLY A 144 18.07 23.99 11.87
N ILE A 145 17.11 23.87 12.79
CA ILE A 145 15.67 24.11 12.55
C ILE A 145 15.14 25.09 13.62
N GLY A 146 14.35 26.09 13.21
CA GLY A 146 13.68 27.02 14.11
C GLY A 146 14.20 28.45 13.96
N ASN A 147 14.62 29.09 15.06
CA ASN A 147 15.05 30.49 15.07
C ASN A 147 16.47 30.69 14.50
N GLY A 148 16.71 31.86 13.90
CA GLY A 148 18.06 32.32 13.62
C GLY A 148 18.71 33.02 14.82
N TRP A 149 20.00 33.34 14.70
CA TRP A 149 20.76 34.02 15.74
C TRP A 149 20.19 35.39 16.04
N LYS A 150 20.17 35.76 17.33
CA LYS A 150 19.69 37.07 17.79
C LYS A 150 20.87 37.96 18.17
N SER A 151 20.99 39.10 17.49
CA SER A 151 22.02 40.11 17.76
C SER A 151 21.76 40.88 19.07
N ALA A 152 22.83 41.31 19.75
CA ALA A 152 22.71 42.07 20.99
C ALA A 152 22.01 43.43 20.73
N GLY A 153 20.88 43.67 21.41
CA GLY A 153 20.07 44.89 21.24
C GLY A 153 18.76 44.70 20.47
N TYR A 154 18.48 43.52 19.92
CA TYR A 154 17.19 43.21 19.29
C TYR A 154 16.15 42.85 20.37
N SER A 155 15.05 43.60 20.49
CA SER A 155 14.07 43.49 21.60
C SER A 155 12.82 42.64 21.28
N GLY A 156 12.89 41.74 20.30
CA GLY A 156 11.76 40.85 19.96
C GLY A 156 11.65 39.68 20.95
N ASP A 157 10.55 39.65 21.72
CA ASP A 157 10.31 38.70 22.83
C ASP A 157 9.52 37.42 22.44
N GLU A 158 9.26 37.16 21.16
CA GLU A 158 8.55 35.95 20.75
C GLU A 158 9.53 34.80 20.47
N LEU A 159 9.36 33.68 21.18
CA LEU A 159 10.03 32.42 20.93
C LEU A 159 9.39 31.75 19.70
N GLY A 160 10.20 31.39 18.71
CA GLY A 160 9.76 30.47 17.64
C GLY A 160 9.50 29.06 18.17
N SER A 161 8.80 28.25 17.38
CA SER A 161 8.36 26.91 17.76
C SER A 161 8.65 25.87 16.68
N VAL A 162 8.91 24.64 17.13
CA VAL A 162 8.98 23.45 16.27
C VAL A 162 7.96 22.45 16.78
N THR A 163 6.97 22.14 15.93
CA THR A 163 5.93 21.15 16.19
C THR A 163 6.16 19.94 15.30
N LEU A 164 6.20 18.76 15.93
CA LEU A 164 6.33 17.48 15.25
C LEU A 164 5.01 16.71 15.42
N ASN A 165 4.33 16.45 14.31
CA ASN A 165 3.13 15.64 14.25
C ASN A 165 3.50 14.29 13.62
N TYR A 166 3.89 13.33 14.46
CA TYR A 166 4.39 12.01 14.03
C TYR A 166 3.28 10.96 14.09
N GLY A 167 2.21 11.18 13.32
CA GLY A 167 1.18 10.15 13.08
C GLY A 167 1.74 8.96 12.27
N ASP A 168 0.90 8.28 11.49
CA ASP A 168 1.30 7.10 10.68
C ASP A 168 2.43 7.38 9.64
N ASN A 169 2.78 8.65 9.41
CA ASN A 169 3.81 9.08 8.47
C ASN A 169 5.14 9.28 9.23
N GLY A 170 6.09 8.35 9.09
CA GLY A 170 7.40 8.42 9.75
C GLY A 170 8.15 9.75 9.50
N VAL A 171 8.88 10.21 10.53
CA VAL A 171 9.69 11.45 10.52
C VAL A 171 11.15 11.12 10.88
N SER A 172 12.11 11.59 10.09
CA SER A 172 13.55 11.53 10.40
C SER A 172 14.14 12.93 10.32
N ILE A 173 14.85 13.38 11.36
CA ILE A 173 15.45 14.72 11.43
C ILE A 173 16.91 14.59 11.86
N THR A 174 17.81 15.15 11.05
CA THR A 174 19.18 15.46 11.43
C THR A 174 19.32 16.98 11.46
N SER A 175 19.53 17.56 12.64
CA SER A 175 19.69 19.01 12.82
C SER A 175 21.00 19.31 13.54
N THR A 176 21.87 20.15 12.97
CA THR A 176 23.14 20.55 13.60
C THR A 176 23.31 22.07 13.66
N GLY A 177 23.82 22.59 14.79
CA GLY A 177 24.10 24.00 15.02
C GLY A 177 25.18 24.23 16.11
N TYR A 178 25.73 25.45 16.20
CA TYR A 178 26.96 25.75 16.96
C TYR A 178 26.83 25.67 18.51
N TYR A 179 25.65 25.91 19.08
CA TYR A 179 25.34 25.67 20.50
C TYR A 179 24.34 24.52 20.65
N GLY A 180 24.81 23.27 20.53
CA GLY A 180 24.16 22.10 21.11
C GLY A 180 22.65 21.88 20.83
N ALA A 181 22.07 22.50 19.81
CA ALA A 181 20.67 22.33 19.46
C ALA A 181 20.54 21.18 18.46
N ASN A 182 20.82 19.97 18.96
CA ASN A 182 20.49 18.76 18.25
C ASN A 182 19.02 18.45 18.56
N VAL A 183 18.12 18.58 17.58
CA VAL A 183 16.81 17.92 17.67
C VAL A 183 17.03 16.52 17.12
N THR A 184 17.31 15.58 18.03
CA THR A 184 17.42 14.16 17.72
C THR A 184 16.33 13.44 18.51
N LEU A 185 15.36 12.81 17.83
CA LEU A 185 14.31 12.05 18.49
C LEU A 185 14.76 10.60 18.73
N ALA A 186 14.56 10.11 19.95
CA ALA A 186 14.82 8.74 20.34
C ALA A 186 13.53 7.90 20.37
N LYS A 187 13.54 6.79 19.61
CA LYS A 187 12.71 5.56 19.72
C LYS A 187 11.50 5.41 18.79
N GLU A 188 11.21 4.14 18.51
CA GLU A 188 10.20 3.60 17.57
C GLU A 188 8.77 4.13 17.79
N PHE A 189 8.08 4.28 16.66
CA PHE A 189 6.85 5.04 16.48
C PHE A 189 5.64 4.39 17.15
N THR A 190 5.09 5.08 18.15
CA THR A 190 3.68 4.98 18.56
C THR A 190 3.11 6.41 18.60
N ASP A 191 1.83 6.51 18.27
CA ASP A 191 1.02 7.72 18.03
C ASP A 191 1.28 8.90 18.98
N GLY A 192 1.47 10.11 18.43
CA GLY A 192 1.50 11.33 19.24
C GLY A 192 1.85 12.64 18.54
N THR A 193 1.85 13.72 19.32
CA THR A 193 2.28 15.07 18.93
C THR A 193 3.16 15.66 20.02
N GLN A 194 4.30 16.28 19.65
CA GLN A 194 5.15 17.02 20.59
C GLN A 194 5.50 18.41 20.03
N THR A 195 5.59 19.38 20.93
CA THR A 195 6.01 20.75 20.63
C THR A 195 7.21 21.09 21.50
N TYR A 196 8.22 21.70 20.88
CA TYR A 196 9.44 22.14 21.56
C TYR A 196 9.56 23.66 21.48
N GLU A 197 9.94 24.26 22.60
CA GLU A 197 10.44 25.63 22.64
C GLU A 197 11.81 25.69 21.96
N ALA A 198 12.05 26.70 21.14
CA ALA A 198 13.33 26.86 20.45
C ALA A 198 14.45 27.27 21.42
N GLY A 199 15.26 26.31 21.86
CA GLY A 199 16.45 26.48 22.69
C GLY A 199 17.43 25.28 22.57
N PRO A 200 18.63 25.33 23.18
CA PRO A 200 19.59 24.23 23.13
C PRO A 200 19.03 22.99 23.83
N VAL A 201 18.69 21.95 23.06
CA VAL A 201 18.24 20.65 23.59
C VAL A 201 19.47 19.83 23.97
N ALA A 202 19.70 19.66 25.27
CA ALA A 202 20.93 19.11 25.83
C ALA A 202 21.00 17.57 25.91
N ASP A 203 20.19 16.81 25.16
CA ASP A 203 20.16 15.35 25.29
C ASP A 203 20.75 14.65 24.06
N ASN A 204 22.00 14.21 24.20
CA ASN A 204 22.72 13.43 23.20
C ASN A 204 22.28 11.97 23.27
N THR A 205 21.39 11.54 22.38
CA THR A 205 21.28 10.12 22.01
C THR A 205 21.56 9.95 20.52
N THR A 206 22.72 9.39 20.22
CA THR A 206 23.13 8.94 18.89
C THR A 206 22.25 7.76 18.49
N LEU A 207 21.42 7.93 17.45
CA LEU A 207 20.92 6.78 16.70
C LEU A 207 21.99 6.41 15.69
N GLU A 208 22.54 5.20 15.81
CA GLU A 208 23.38 4.64 14.76
C GLU A 208 22.59 4.59 13.45
N ASN A 209 23.17 5.23 12.44
CA ASN A 209 22.86 5.20 11.01
C ASN A 209 21.79 4.17 10.60
N THR A 210 20.52 4.45 10.84
CA THR A 210 19.43 3.64 10.29
C THR A 210 19.13 4.19 8.91
N THR A 211 19.49 3.42 7.90
CA THR A 211 19.15 3.62 6.49
C THR A 211 17.73 4.18 6.36
N LEU A 212 17.63 5.33 5.68
CA LEU A 212 16.39 6.00 5.31
C LEU A 212 15.33 4.99 4.90
N ARG A 213 14.26 4.87 5.67
CA ARG A 213 13.09 4.12 5.23
C ARG A 213 12.28 5.04 4.34
N PRO A 214 12.21 4.80 3.03
CA PRO A 214 11.35 5.59 2.16
C PRO A 214 9.90 5.55 2.68
N SER A 215 9.19 6.69 2.60
CA SER A 215 7.84 6.79 3.16
C SER A 215 6.85 5.95 2.36
N VAL A 216 6.24 4.98 3.03
CA VAL A 216 5.21 4.08 2.49
C VAL A 216 3.92 4.40 3.24
N SER A 217 2.83 4.67 2.54
CA SER A 217 1.52 4.82 3.17
C SER A 217 0.48 3.96 2.46
N VAL A 218 -0.45 3.39 3.24
CA VAL A 218 -1.61 2.70 2.68
C VAL A 218 -2.67 3.74 2.36
N ALA A 219 -3.01 3.87 1.09
CA ALA A 219 -4.04 4.77 0.61
C ALA A 219 -5.45 4.18 0.72
N GLY A 220 -5.55 2.86 0.73
CA GLY A 220 -6.81 2.16 0.90
C GLY A 220 -6.72 0.68 0.55
N TYR A 221 -7.85 0.01 0.75
CA TYR A 221 -8.03 -1.41 0.48
C TYR A 221 -9.21 -1.61 -0.47
N THR A 222 -9.14 -2.64 -1.29
CA THR A 222 -10.28 -3.13 -2.07
C THR A 222 -10.25 -4.65 -2.10
N VAL A 223 -11.40 -5.30 -2.30
CA VAL A 223 -11.47 -6.74 -2.57
C VAL A 223 -11.78 -6.97 -4.05
N SER A 224 -11.09 -7.93 -4.66
CA SER A 224 -11.38 -8.42 -6.02
C SER A 224 -11.92 -9.84 -5.96
N LEU A 225 -12.88 -10.13 -6.84
CA LEU A 225 -13.58 -11.42 -6.99
C LEU A 225 -13.49 -11.94 -8.44
N ASP A 226 -12.35 -11.74 -9.10
CA ASP A 226 -12.03 -12.12 -10.48
C ASP A 226 -11.51 -13.58 -10.58
N GLY A 227 -12.08 -14.46 -9.75
CA GLY A 227 -11.75 -15.89 -9.68
C GLY A 227 -10.85 -16.30 -8.53
N THR A 228 -10.25 -15.33 -7.85
CA THR A 228 -9.80 -15.51 -6.48
C THR A 228 -10.45 -14.49 -5.57
N ILE A 229 -10.54 -14.79 -4.28
CA ILE A 229 -10.84 -13.78 -3.27
C ILE A 229 -9.50 -13.12 -2.91
N SER A 230 -9.37 -11.83 -3.20
CA SER A 230 -8.10 -11.13 -2.98
C SER A 230 -8.30 -9.75 -2.39
N VAL A 231 -7.46 -9.40 -1.41
CA VAL A 231 -7.35 -8.04 -0.89
C VAL A 231 -6.25 -7.32 -1.66
N ASN A 232 -6.59 -6.18 -2.24
CA ASN A 232 -5.62 -5.29 -2.89
C ASN A 232 -5.26 -4.14 -1.96
N TYR A 233 -3.97 -4.00 -1.68
CA TYR A 233 -3.37 -2.92 -0.93
C TYR A 233 -2.98 -1.81 -1.91
N HIS A 234 -3.66 -0.67 -1.84
CA HIS A 234 -3.32 0.52 -2.63
C HIS A 234 -2.26 1.30 -1.87
N MET A 235 -1.01 1.17 -2.28
CA MET A 235 0.14 1.76 -1.59
C MET A 235 0.61 3.02 -2.31
N ALA A 236 0.67 4.14 -1.60
CA ALA A 236 1.41 5.31 -2.08
C ALA A 236 2.88 5.15 -1.69
N LEU A 237 3.73 4.99 -2.70
CA LEU A 237 5.18 4.82 -2.55
C LEU A 237 5.89 6.10 -3.01
N THR A 238 7.01 6.45 -2.37
CA THR A 238 7.89 7.50 -2.88
C THR A 238 8.56 7.05 -4.18
N SER A 239 9.00 8.02 -4.98
CA SER A 239 9.84 7.78 -6.16
C SER A 239 11.14 7.04 -5.85
N GLU A 240 11.57 7.02 -4.59
CA GLU A 240 12.75 6.29 -4.13
C GLU A 240 12.52 4.79 -4.07
N ILE A 241 11.31 4.31 -3.74
CA ILE A 241 10.99 2.86 -3.78
C ILE A 241 10.48 2.47 -5.16
N ALA A 242 9.67 3.33 -5.78
CA ALA A 242 8.91 3.00 -6.98
C ALA A 242 9.78 2.50 -8.16
N GLY A 243 11.09 2.81 -8.15
CA GLY A 243 12.06 2.37 -9.15
C GLY A 243 12.97 1.21 -8.73
N HIS A 244 12.79 0.62 -7.54
CA HIS A 244 13.64 -0.46 -7.05
C HIS A 244 13.14 -1.82 -7.58
N PRO A 245 13.91 -2.51 -8.44
CA PRO A 245 13.42 -3.70 -9.17
C PRO A 245 13.15 -4.90 -8.25
N ASN A 246 13.81 -4.96 -7.09
CA ASN A 246 13.69 -6.08 -6.16
C ASN A 246 12.78 -5.77 -4.96
N ALA A 247 12.15 -4.60 -4.91
CA ALA A 247 11.21 -4.28 -3.84
C ALA A 247 9.93 -5.12 -4.01
N TYR A 248 9.39 -5.64 -2.92
CA TYR A 248 8.19 -6.47 -2.96
C TYR A 248 7.34 -6.33 -1.69
N MET A 249 6.03 -6.49 -1.83
CA MET A 249 5.15 -6.71 -0.70
C MET A 249 5.13 -8.19 -0.35
N GLU A 250 5.32 -8.50 0.92
CA GLU A 250 5.18 -9.83 1.48
C GLU A 250 3.91 -9.89 2.33
N PHE A 251 3.05 -10.87 2.03
CA PHE A 251 1.81 -11.10 2.74
C PHE A 251 1.80 -12.49 3.37
N THR A 252 1.39 -12.57 4.63
CA THR A 252 1.18 -13.85 5.33
C THR A 252 -0.26 -13.91 5.83
N VAL A 253 -0.96 -15.00 5.46
CA VAL A 253 -2.35 -15.25 5.85
C VAL A 253 -2.42 -16.59 6.57
N GLY A 254 -2.89 -16.60 7.82
CA GLY A 254 -3.07 -17.83 8.60
C GLY A 254 -1.78 -18.60 8.87
N GLY A 255 -0.65 -17.90 9.00
CA GLY A 255 0.67 -18.51 9.28
C GLY A 255 1.23 -19.39 8.16
N LYS A 256 0.68 -19.29 6.94
CA LYS A 256 1.15 -20.03 5.75
C LYS A 256 2.38 -19.39 5.12
N GLU A 257 2.95 -20.08 4.14
CA GLU A 257 4.02 -19.55 3.29
C GLU A 257 3.69 -18.13 2.77
N PRO A 258 4.64 -17.19 2.87
CA PRO A 258 4.39 -15.83 2.44
C PRO A 258 4.13 -15.71 0.92
N GLN A 259 3.14 -14.91 0.56
CA GLN A 259 2.91 -14.48 -0.81
C GLN A 259 3.74 -13.24 -1.09
N LYS A 260 4.61 -13.30 -2.10
CA LYS A 260 5.42 -12.15 -2.52
C LYS A 260 4.83 -11.55 -3.80
N VAL A 261 4.64 -10.24 -3.81
CA VAL A 261 4.24 -9.48 -4.99
C VAL A 261 5.30 -8.43 -5.22
N TYR A 262 6.10 -8.63 -6.27
CA TYR A 262 7.15 -7.70 -6.64
C TYR A 262 6.54 -6.41 -7.16
N LEU A 263 7.23 -5.31 -6.90
CA LEU A 263 6.82 -3.97 -7.33
C LEU A 263 6.73 -3.86 -8.85
N GLU A 264 7.60 -4.57 -9.59
CA GLU A 264 7.55 -4.64 -11.05
C GLU A 264 6.27 -5.31 -11.59
N ASP A 265 5.70 -6.25 -10.83
CA ASP A 265 4.46 -6.96 -11.15
C ASP A 265 3.21 -6.22 -10.63
N ALA A 266 3.39 -5.25 -9.73
CA ALA A 266 2.29 -4.53 -9.11
C ALA A 266 1.63 -3.59 -10.13
N LYS A 267 0.29 -3.65 -10.20
CA LYS A 267 -0.47 -2.74 -11.05
C LYS A 267 -0.29 -1.32 -10.51
N GLN A 268 0.08 -0.38 -11.37
CA GLN A 268 0.19 1.02 -11.00
C GLN A 268 -1.05 1.79 -11.43
N LYS A 269 -1.56 2.65 -10.55
CA LYS A 269 -2.67 3.55 -10.83
C LYS A 269 -2.30 4.95 -10.39
N GLU A 270 -2.35 5.91 -11.29
CA GLU A 270 -2.20 7.31 -10.94
C GLU A 270 -3.56 7.91 -10.57
N VAL A 271 -3.67 8.50 -9.38
CA VAL A 271 -4.86 9.29 -8.99
C VAL A 271 -4.38 10.63 -8.45
N LYS A 272 -4.78 11.72 -9.11
CA LYS A 272 -4.43 13.11 -8.74
C LYS A 272 -2.91 13.34 -8.60
N GLY A 273 -2.09 12.72 -9.46
CA GLY A 273 -0.63 12.88 -9.46
C GLY A 273 0.13 12.00 -8.44
N ILE A 274 -0.57 11.15 -7.69
CA ILE A 274 0.03 10.15 -6.81
C ILE A 274 -0.03 8.79 -7.52
N ILE A 275 1.12 8.11 -7.62
CA ILE A 275 1.21 6.75 -8.14
C ILE A 275 0.91 5.78 -6.99
N TYR A 276 -0.18 5.04 -7.13
CA TYR A 276 -0.56 3.96 -6.23
C TYR A 276 -0.13 2.63 -6.84
N CYS A 277 0.73 1.91 -6.12
CA CYS A 277 1.08 0.53 -6.45
C CYS A 277 0.08 -0.40 -5.77
N VAL A 278 -0.57 -1.23 -6.55
CA VAL A 278 -1.63 -2.12 -6.09
C VAL A 278 -1.05 -3.52 -5.93
N PHE A 279 -0.87 -3.93 -4.68
CA PHE A 279 -0.34 -5.24 -4.33
C PHE A 279 -1.47 -6.16 -3.91
N ARG A 280 -1.54 -7.34 -4.52
CA ARG A 280 -2.66 -8.26 -4.37
C ARG A 280 -2.29 -9.43 -3.46
N CYS A 281 -3.04 -9.61 -2.38
CA CYS A 281 -2.94 -10.78 -1.51
C CYS A 281 -4.14 -11.69 -1.73
N ASN A 282 -3.90 -12.95 -2.09
CA ASN A 282 -4.94 -13.95 -2.28
C ASN A 282 -5.32 -14.56 -0.92
N VAL A 283 -6.61 -14.61 -0.62
CA VAL A 283 -7.14 -15.02 0.70
C VAL A 283 -8.13 -16.17 0.51
N PRO A 284 -7.87 -17.36 1.06
CA PRO A 284 -8.86 -18.43 1.07
C PRO A 284 -10.14 -18.03 1.81
N ALA A 285 -11.30 -18.53 1.37
CA ALA A 285 -12.58 -18.16 1.99
C ALA A 285 -12.64 -18.46 3.51
N LYS A 286 -12.03 -19.57 3.94
CA LYS A 286 -11.90 -19.92 5.37
C LYS A 286 -11.06 -18.93 6.19
N ASP A 287 -10.24 -18.12 5.54
CA ASP A 287 -9.30 -17.18 6.17
C ASP A 287 -9.82 -15.73 6.11
N MET A 288 -11.11 -15.49 5.78
CA MET A 288 -11.69 -14.14 5.60
C MET A 288 -11.60 -13.23 6.83
N THR A 289 -11.59 -13.80 8.03
CA THR A 289 -11.42 -13.06 9.31
C THR A 289 -9.99 -13.09 9.83
N THR A 290 -9.09 -13.79 9.13
CA THR A 290 -7.68 -13.88 9.52
C THR A 290 -6.96 -12.61 9.07
N TYR A 291 -6.33 -11.91 10.01
CA TYR A 291 -5.48 -10.76 9.69
C TYR A 291 -4.39 -11.13 8.70
N ILE A 292 -4.33 -10.36 7.61
CA ILE A 292 -3.24 -10.41 6.64
C ILE A 292 -2.08 -9.62 7.24
N SER A 293 -1.00 -10.30 7.61
CA SER A 293 0.25 -9.64 7.93
C SER A 293 0.89 -9.16 6.64
N ALA A 294 1.16 -7.86 6.53
CA ALA A 294 1.69 -7.24 5.33
C ALA A 294 2.97 -6.47 5.68
N LYS A 295 3.99 -6.57 4.82
CA LYS A 295 5.22 -5.77 4.93
C LYS A 295 5.82 -5.52 3.56
N LEU A 296 6.36 -4.32 3.36
CA LEU A 296 7.17 -4.00 2.20
C LEU A 296 8.63 -4.36 2.50
N VAL A 297 9.26 -5.08 1.59
CA VAL A 297 10.66 -5.47 1.67
C VAL A 297 11.40 -4.82 0.51
N ASP A 298 12.48 -4.10 0.81
CA ASP A 298 13.34 -3.43 -0.16
C ASP A 298 14.81 -3.52 0.30
N GLY A 299 15.56 -4.48 -0.27
CA GLY A 299 16.87 -4.84 0.24
C GLY A 299 16.80 -5.30 1.71
N ASP A 300 17.58 -4.66 2.58
CA ASP A 300 17.56 -4.92 4.03
C ASP A 300 16.40 -4.20 4.76
N ALA A 301 15.69 -3.28 4.10
CA ALA A 301 14.58 -2.56 4.69
C ALA A 301 13.33 -3.44 4.72
N VAL A 302 12.75 -3.62 5.90
CA VAL A 302 11.49 -4.37 6.11
C VAL A 302 10.49 -3.48 6.81
N ILE A 303 9.55 -2.89 6.06
CA ILE A 303 8.57 -1.90 6.52
C ILE A 303 7.24 -2.58 6.79
N PRO A 304 6.78 -2.67 8.06
CA PRO A 304 5.46 -3.20 8.37
C PRO A 304 4.35 -2.34 7.73
N VAL A 305 3.30 -3.00 7.26
CA VAL A 305 2.11 -2.36 6.70
C VAL A 305 0.92 -2.77 7.55
N LYS A 306 -0.04 -1.84 7.75
CA LYS A 306 -1.24 -2.08 8.57
C LYS A 306 -1.97 -3.34 8.09
N SER A 307 -2.24 -4.24 9.03
CA SER A 307 -2.97 -5.48 8.77
C SER A 307 -4.44 -5.19 8.43
N PHE A 308 -5.03 -6.07 7.63
CA PHE A 308 -6.41 -5.96 7.16
C PHE A 308 -7.00 -7.35 6.89
N THR A 309 -8.32 -7.46 6.85
CA THR A 309 -9.05 -8.71 6.56
C THR A 309 -10.03 -8.51 5.40
N VAL A 310 -10.53 -9.61 4.83
CA VAL A 310 -11.65 -9.54 3.88
C VAL A 310 -12.92 -9.05 4.59
N LYS A 311 -13.11 -9.46 5.86
CA LYS A 311 -14.24 -9.02 6.69
C LYS A 311 -14.24 -7.50 6.91
N ASP A 312 -13.10 -6.87 7.17
CA ASP A 312 -13.01 -5.41 7.37
C ASP A 312 -13.56 -4.65 6.15
N TYR A 313 -13.28 -5.14 4.94
CA TYR A 313 -13.83 -4.54 3.72
C TYR A 313 -15.33 -4.81 3.57
N ALA A 314 -15.77 -6.04 3.86
CA ALA A 314 -17.19 -6.38 3.81
C ALA A 314 -18.01 -5.53 4.80
N ASP A 315 -17.54 -5.37 6.04
CA ASP A 315 -18.15 -4.53 7.06
C ASP A 315 -18.22 -3.06 6.60
N TYR A 316 -17.15 -2.55 5.98
CA TYR A 316 -17.14 -1.21 5.40
C TYR A 316 -18.21 -1.03 4.30
N LEU A 317 -18.40 -2.02 3.43
CA LEU A 317 -19.42 -1.99 2.37
C LEU A 317 -20.85 -2.16 2.91
N LEU A 318 -21.02 -2.93 3.99
CA LEU A 318 -22.32 -3.20 4.60
C LEU A 318 -22.73 -2.15 5.64
N ASN A 319 -21.81 -1.24 6.04
CA ASN A 319 -22.11 -0.18 6.98
C ASN A 319 -23.21 0.74 6.44
N PRO A 320 -24.38 0.86 7.13
CA PRO A 320 -25.48 1.71 6.68
C PRO A 320 -25.14 3.20 6.64
N GLU A 321 -24.10 3.65 7.35
CA GLU A 321 -23.61 5.03 7.31
C GLU A 321 -22.83 5.34 6.01
N ASN A 322 -22.52 4.33 5.21
CA ASN A 322 -21.78 4.48 3.97
C ASN A 322 -22.74 4.73 2.79
N GLU A 323 -22.87 5.99 2.38
CA GLU A 323 -23.88 6.43 1.40
C GLU A 323 -23.48 6.19 -0.07
N HIS A 324 -22.38 5.49 -0.36
CA HIS A 324 -21.97 5.29 -1.76
C HIS A 324 -22.98 4.39 -2.49
N PRO A 325 -23.61 4.87 -3.59
CA PRO A 325 -24.76 4.20 -4.21
C PRO A 325 -24.44 2.81 -4.78
N ASP A 326 -23.19 2.55 -5.15
CA ASP A 326 -22.79 1.23 -5.66
C ASP A 326 -22.63 0.19 -4.56
N TYR A 327 -22.46 0.57 -3.28
CA TYR A 327 -22.36 -0.39 -2.18
C TYR A 327 -23.72 -1.00 -1.85
N ALA A 328 -24.79 -0.18 -1.94
CA ALA A 328 -26.16 -0.69 -1.84
C ALA A 328 -26.47 -1.73 -2.92
N LYS A 329 -25.94 -1.55 -4.14
CA LYS A 329 -26.10 -2.54 -5.22
C LYS A 329 -25.39 -3.85 -4.89
N ALA A 330 -24.18 -3.80 -4.36
CA ALA A 330 -23.36 -4.98 -4.05
C ALA A 330 -23.78 -5.76 -2.79
N LYS A 331 -24.73 -5.23 -2.00
CA LYS A 331 -25.08 -5.76 -0.67
C LYS A 331 -25.34 -7.27 -0.65
N ASP A 332 -26.21 -7.77 -1.52
CA ASP A 332 -26.59 -9.18 -1.54
C ASP A 332 -25.40 -10.09 -1.88
N LEU A 333 -24.52 -9.62 -2.78
CA LEU A 333 -23.28 -10.31 -3.12
C LEU A 333 -22.30 -10.35 -1.95
N VAL A 334 -22.11 -9.23 -1.24
CA VAL A 334 -21.23 -9.17 -0.07
C VAL A 334 -21.75 -10.08 1.04
N VAL A 335 -23.07 -10.11 1.27
CA VAL A 335 -23.71 -11.04 2.22
C VAL A 335 -23.48 -12.50 1.82
N ALA A 336 -23.62 -12.85 0.53
CA ALA A 336 -23.34 -14.21 0.07
C ALA A 336 -21.87 -14.60 0.23
N LEU A 337 -20.94 -13.67 -0.05
CA LEU A 337 -19.50 -13.88 0.12
C LEU A 337 -19.13 -14.15 1.58
N ILE A 338 -19.57 -13.34 2.54
CA ILE A 338 -19.22 -13.54 3.96
C ILE A 338 -19.86 -14.80 4.54
N ASN A 339 -21.05 -15.18 4.07
CA ASN A 339 -21.67 -16.44 4.47
C ASN A 339 -20.89 -17.63 3.89
N TYR A 340 -20.49 -17.59 2.62
CA TYR A 340 -19.56 -18.58 2.08
C TYR A 340 -18.28 -18.67 2.92
N GLY A 341 -17.73 -17.53 3.34
CA GLY A 341 -16.63 -17.45 4.30
C GLY A 341 -16.87 -18.20 5.60
N VAL A 342 -18.00 -17.97 6.28
CA VAL A 342 -18.28 -18.62 7.58
C VAL A 342 -18.45 -20.14 7.46
N TYR A 343 -19.10 -20.62 6.39
CA TYR A 343 -19.27 -22.06 6.23
C TYR A 343 -17.94 -22.73 5.84
N ALA A 344 -17.08 -22.04 5.09
CA ALA A 344 -15.70 -22.48 4.88
C ALA A 344 -14.89 -22.48 6.20
N GLN A 345 -15.04 -21.45 7.04
CA GLN A 345 -14.42 -21.42 8.38
C GLN A 345 -14.82 -22.63 9.22
N LYS A 346 -16.11 -22.98 9.25
CA LYS A 346 -16.63 -24.15 9.98
C LYS A 346 -16.06 -25.45 9.45
N TYR A 347 -16.18 -25.69 8.15
CA TYR A 347 -15.72 -26.94 7.53
C TYR A 347 -14.22 -27.19 7.69
N PHE A 348 -13.40 -26.13 7.66
CA PHE A 348 -11.95 -26.24 7.82
C PHE A 348 -11.45 -25.96 9.25
N ASP A 349 -12.35 -25.76 10.21
CA ASP A 349 -12.06 -25.41 11.61
C ASP A 349 -11.08 -24.23 11.77
N VAL A 350 -11.43 -23.08 11.18
CA VAL A 350 -10.61 -21.85 11.19
C VAL A 350 -11.35 -20.70 11.86
N ASN A 351 -10.74 -20.12 12.90
CA ASN A 351 -11.26 -18.99 13.65
C ASN A 351 -12.76 -19.11 14.02
N PRO A 352 -13.22 -20.23 14.61
CA PRO A 352 -14.65 -20.45 14.89
C PRO A 352 -15.24 -19.39 15.84
N GLY A 353 -14.42 -18.73 16.65
CA GLY A 353 -14.84 -17.63 17.54
C GLY A 353 -14.99 -16.25 16.87
N SER A 354 -14.65 -16.11 15.59
CA SER A 354 -14.80 -14.87 14.83
C SER A 354 -15.39 -15.18 13.45
N PRO A 355 -16.72 -15.36 13.38
CA PRO A 355 -17.42 -15.70 12.14
C PRO A 355 -17.44 -14.52 11.16
N ALA A 356 -17.18 -14.78 9.88
CA ALA A 356 -17.16 -13.74 8.85
C ALA A 356 -18.52 -13.04 8.66
N ASN A 357 -19.63 -13.73 8.92
CA ASN A 357 -20.98 -13.25 8.71
C ASN A 357 -21.65 -12.65 9.97
N GLU A 358 -20.87 -12.27 11.00
CA GLU A 358 -21.41 -11.61 12.19
C GLU A 358 -22.29 -10.41 11.81
N GLY A 359 -23.56 -10.42 12.21
CA GLY A 359 -24.54 -9.39 11.88
C GLY A 359 -25.29 -9.55 10.54
N CYS A 360 -24.90 -10.49 9.68
CA CYS A 360 -25.50 -10.74 8.36
C CYS A 360 -25.59 -12.25 8.01
N ALA A 361 -25.84 -13.08 9.02
CA ALA A 361 -25.84 -14.53 8.87
C ALA A 361 -27.10 -15.06 8.16
N TYR A 362 -26.89 -16.05 7.29
CA TYR A 362 -27.97 -16.93 6.84
C TYR A 362 -28.49 -17.75 8.02
N SER A 363 -29.82 -17.76 8.20
CA SER A 363 -30.43 -18.64 9.19
C SER A 363 -30.26 -20.10 8.79
N GLU A 364 -30.27 -20.99 9.77
CA GLU A 364 -30.25 -22.43 9.52
C GLU A 364 -31.40 -22.84 8.59
N SER A 365 -32.61 -22.35 8.87
CA SER A 365 -33.80 -22.58 8.02
C SER A 365 -33.64 -22.07 6.58
N PHE A 366 -32.91 -20.98 6.38
CA PHE A 366 -32.65 -20.46 5.04
C PHE A 366 -31.72 -21.42 4.28
N LEU A 367 -30.63 -21.87 4.90
CA LEU A 367 -29.73 -22.85 4.28
C LEU A 367 -30.38 -24.23 4.07
N GLU A 368 -31.26 -24.66 4.97
CA GLU A 368 -32.02 -25.91 4.79
C GLU A 368 -32.84 -25.90 3.50
N ALA A 369 -33.42 -24.75 3.14
CA ALA A 369 -34.20 -24.58 1.92
C ALA A 369 -33.35 -24.45 0.64
N VAL A 370 -32.04 -24.23 0.74
CA VAL A 370 -31.17 -24.10 -0.43
C VAL A 370 -30.98 -25.46 -1.10
N THR A 371 -31.36 -25.52 -2.37
CA THR A 371 -31.14 -26.67 -3.25
C THR A 371 -30.43 -26.22 -4.52
N ILE A 372 -29.56 -27.08 -5.06
CA ILE A 372 -28.99 -26.89 -6.40
C ILE A 372 -29.97 -27.52 -7.39
N PRO A 373 -30.40 -26.79 -8.45
CA PRO A 373 -31.35 -27.31 -9.43
C PRO A 373 -30.92 -28.64 -10.04
N ASP A 374 -31.91 -29.48 -10.35
CA ASP A 374 -31.74 -30.70 -11.15
C ASP A 374 -31.56 -30.33 -12.64
N ASP A 375 -30.42 -29.71 -12.95
CA ASP A 375 -30.00 -29.33 -14.29
C ASP A 375 -29.03 -30.40 -14.86
N ASP A 376 -29.11 -30.68 -16.16
CA ASP A 376 -28.24 -31.67 -16.82
C ASP A 376 -26.75 -31.31 -16.67
N ASP A 377 -26.41 -30.02 -16.62
CA ASP A 377 -25.04 -29.54 -16.41
C ASP A 377 -24.52 -29.80 -14.98
N TYR A 378 -25.43 -29.92 -14.00
CA TYR A 378 -25.08 -30.17 -12.59
C TYR A 378 -25.21 -31.64 -12.20
N THR A 379 -26.13 -32.38 -12.82
CA THR A 379 -26.41 -33.77 -12.43
C THR A 379 -25.49 -34.77 -13.12
N LYS A 380 -24.97 -34.40 -14.30
CA LYS A 380 -24.16 -35.28 -15.14
C LYS A 380 -22.76 -34.71 -15.36
N TYR A 381 -21.89 -35.59 -15.82
CA TYR A 381 -20.62 -35.22 -16.44
C TYR A 381 -20.44 -36.11 -17.66
N TYR A 382 -19.75 -35.60 -18.67
CA TYR A 382 -19.57 -36.30 -19.93
C TYR A 382 -18.12 -36.70 -20.08
N LYS A 383 -17.85 -37.90 -20.59
CA LYS A 383 -16.49 -38.35 -20.89
C LYS A 383 -16.46 -39.15 -22.18
N SER A 384 -15.38 -38.99 -22.91
CA SER A 384 -14.95 -39.88 -23.99
C SER A 384 -13.51 -40.24 -23.69
N LEU A 385 -13.27 -41.48 -23.25
CA LEU A 385 -11.95 -41.99 -22.87
C LEU A 385 -11.77 -43.38 -23.48
N PRO A 386 -10.53 -43.81 -23.77
CA PRO A 386 -10.29 -45.13 -24.33
C PRO A 386 -10.52 -46.21 -23.28
N ASP A 387 -11.49 -47.10 -23.55
CA ASP A 387 -11.85 -48.20 -22.67
C ASP A 387 -10.67 -49.14 -22.41
N GLY A 388 -10.48 -49.52 -21.15
CA GLY A 388 -9.40 -50.40 -20.71
C GLY A 388 -8.01 -49.75 -20.67
N ILE A 389 -7.84 -48.52 -21.19
CA ILE A 389 -6.55 -47.80 -21.21
C ILE A 389 -6.52 -46.68 -20.17
N VAL A 390 -7.60 -45.88 -20.08
CA VAL A 390 -7.70 -44.79 -19.12
C VAL A 390 -8.92 -44.98 -18.23
N THR A 391 -8.70 -45.02 -16.92
CA THR A 391 -9.76 -45.01 -15.92
C THR A 391 -9.90 -43.62 -15.31
N PHE A 392 -11.08 -43.01 -15.44
CA PHE A 392 -11.43 -41.80 -14.70
C PHE A 392 -11.93 -42.15 -13.30
N ALA A 393 -11.18 -41.74 -12.28
CA ALA A 393 -11.42 -42.12 -10.89
C ALA A 393 -12.29 -41.11 -10.13
N GLY A 394 -12.38 -39.86 -10.61
CA GLY A 394 -13.24 -38.85 -10.01
C GLY A 394 -12.65 -37.45 -10.07
N VAL A 395 -13.27 -36.54 -9.32
CA VAL A 395 -12.90 -35.13 -9.23
C VAL A 395 -12.90 -34.71 -7.76
N SER A 396 -11.99 -33.82 -7.38
CA SER A 396 -12.07 -33.06 -6.14
C SER A 396 -12.15 -31.57 -6.44
N LEU A 397 -12.83 -30.83 -5.56
CA LEU A 397 -12.96 -29.38 -5.63
C LEU A 397 -12.14 -28.75 -4.52
N SER A 398 -11.14 -27.94 -4.87
CA SER A 398 -10.36 -27.17 -3.91
C SER A 398 -10.82 -25.72 -3.90
N LEU A 399 -11.14 -25.22 -2.71
CA LEU A 399 -11.65 -23.87 -2.45
C LEU A 399 -10.64 -23.08 -1.61
N LYS A 400 -9.39 -23.01 -2.08
CA LYS A 400 -8.37 -22.18 -1.45
C LYS A 400 -8.65 -20.71 -1.79
N SER A 401 -7.63 -19.91 -2.09
CA SER A 401 -7.88 -18.57 -2.63
C SER A 401 -8.44 -18.61 -4.05
N GLU A 402 -8.15 -19.67 -4.80
CA GLU A 402 -8.63 -19.95 -6.15
C GLU A 402 -9.49 -21.22 -6.13
N THR A 403 -10.52 -21.28 -6.98
CA THR A 403 -11.28 -22.51 -7.26
C THR A 403 -10.49 -23.40 -8.20
N THR A 404 -10.21 -24.64 -7.78
CA THR A 404 -9.49 -25.63 -8.59
C THR A 404 -10.28 -26.92 -8.69
N LEU A 405 -10.48 -27.43 -9.91
CA LEU A 405 -10.97 -28.78 -10.16
C LEU A 405 -9.81 -29.72 -10.44
N SER A 406 -9.64 -30.74 -9.61
CA SER A 406 -8.62 -31.76 -9.79
C SER A 406 -9.24 -33.04 -10.32
N PHE A 407 -8.87 -33.43 -11.53
CA PHE A 407 -9.36 -34.63 -12.20
C PHE A 407 -8.35 -35.78 -12.02
N TYR A 408 -8.83 -36.94 -11.58
CA TYR A 408 -7.98 -38.08 -11.24
C TYR A 408 -8.12 -39.18 -12.29
N PHE A 409 -6.99 -39.59 -12.87
CA PHE A 409 -6.93 -40.63 -13.89
C PHE A 409 -5.92 -41.71 -13.52
N LYS A 410 -6.23 -42.97 -13.87
CA LYS A 410 -5.25 -44.07 -13.87
C LYS A 410 -5.02 -44.53 -15.29
N SER A 411 -3.76 -44.72 -15.66
CA SER A 411 -3.34 -45.30 -16.93
C SER A 411 -1.90 -45.79 -16.83
N ASP A 412 -1.59 -46.86 -17.57
CA ASP A 412 -0.21 -47.28 -17.80
C ASP A 412 0.46 -46.51 -18.95
N GLU A 413 -0.34 -45.77 -19.73
CA GLU A 413 0.12 -44.89 -20.80
C GLU A 413 0.47 -43.49 -20.27
N THR A 414 1.26 -42.75 -21.05
CA THR A 414 1.53 -41.34 -20.76
C THR A 414 0.35 -40.47 -21.17
N LEU A 415 -0.16 -39.69 -20.21
CA LEU A 415 -1.27 -38.76 -20.41
C LEU A 415 -0.77 -37.32 -20.46
N SER A 416 -1.39 -36.51 -21.31
CA SER A 416 -1.25 -35.04 -21.26
C SER A 416 -2.62 -34.37 -21.30
N PHE A 417 -2.72 -33.19 -20.68
CA PHE A 417 -3.97 -32.53 -20.38
C PHE A 417 -3.92 -31.06 -20.79
N TYR A 418 -5.03 -30.54 -21.31
CA TYR A 418 -5.18 -29.12 -21.62
C TYR A 418 -6.65 -28.73 -21.70
N CYS A 419 -6.93 -27.43 -21.58
CA CYS A 419 -8.22 -26.83 -21.89
C CYS A 419 -8.07 -25.98 -23.15
N ASP A 420 -9.09 -25.92 -23.99
CA ASP A 420 -9.11 -25.01 -25.16
C ASP A 420 -9.39 -23.55 -24.74
N ASP A 421 -9.99 -23.35 -23.56
CA ASP A 421 -10.19 -22.04 -22.97
C ASP A 421 -8.87 -21.47 -22.42
N GLU A 422 -8.34 -20.46 -23.09
CA GLU A 422 -7.07 -19.79 -22.75
C GLU A 422 -7.09 -19.10 -21.37
N THR A 423 -8.27 -18.86 -20.79
CA THR A 423 -8.39 -18.32 -19.43
C THR A 423 -8.14 -19.38 -18.35
N LYS A 424 -8.11 -20.66 -18.73
CA LYS A 424 -7.88 -21.79 -17.83
C LYS A 424 -6.44 -22.26 -17.95
N THR A 425 -5.85 -22.62 -16.82
CA THR A 425 -4.55 -23.30 -16.79
C THR A 425 -4.70 -24.71 -16.27
N VAL A 426 -3.88 -25.62 -16.79
CA VAL A 426 -3.88 -27.03 -16.40
C VAL A 426 -2.51 -27.41 -15.87
N GLU A 427 -2.43 -27.59 -14.56
CA GLU A 427 -1.25 -28.11 -13.88
C GLU A 427 -1.36 -29.64 -13.79
N THR A 428 -0.34 -30.37 -14.23
CA THR A 428 -0.36 -31.84 -14.25
C THR A 428 0.59 -32.42 -13.21
N VAL A 429 0.07 -33.28 -12.34
CA VAL A 429 0.87 -34.14 -11.45
C VAL A 429 0.94 -35.53 -12.07
N VAL A 430 2.17 -35.99 -12.34
CA VAL A 430 2.44 -37.32 -12.91
C VAL A 430 2.68 -38.31 -11.76
N PRO A 431 2.14 -39.55 -11.85
CA PRO A 431 2.37 -40.55 -10.82
C PRO A 431 3.85 -40.93 -10.70
N VAL A 432 4.34 -41.00 -9.46
CA VAL A 432 5.75 -41.37 -9.14
C VAL A 432 5.96 -42.88 -8.98
N SER A 433 4.88 -43.67 -8.99
CA SER A 433 4.91 -45.13 -8.88
C SER A 433 3.75 -45.76 -9.66
N THR A 434 3.91 -47.02 -10.04
CA THR A 434 2.89 -47.81 -10.74
C THR A 434 1.60 -47.89 -9.91
N GLY A 435 0.46 -47.56 -10.52
CA GLY A 435 -0.85 -47.52 -9.86
C GLY A 435 -1.23 -46.17 -9.22
N GLY A 436 -0.33 -45.17 -9.26
CA GLY A 436 -0.63 -43.79 -8.87
C GLY A 436 -1.59 -43.08 -9.83
N TYR A 437 -2.09 -41.92 -9.42
CA TYR A 437 -2.96 -41.09 -10.26
C TYR A 437 -2.17 -40.07 -11.07
N TYR A 438 -2.54 -39.90 -12.33
CA TYR A 438 -2.38 -38.61 -13.00
C TYR A 438 -3.43 -37.66 -12.45
N ILE A 439 -3.02 -36.45 -12.07
CA ILE A 439 -3.92 -35.41 -11.56
C ILE A 439 -3.81 -34.20 -12.47
N ALA A 440 -4.90 -33.85 -13.14
CA ALA A 440 -5.01 -32.61 -13.90
C ALA A 440 -5.76 -31.58 -13.08
N CYS A 441 -5.07 -30.53 -12.62
CA CYS A 441 -5.60 -29.45 -11.82
C CYS A 441 -5.98 -28.28 -12.75
N VAL A 442 -7.28 -28.10 -12.98
CA VAL A 442 -7.82 -26.99 -13.77
C VAL A 442 -8.08 -25.80 -12.87
N ARG A 443 -7.45 -24.67 -13.23
CA ARG A 443 -7.45 -23.39 -12.50
C ARG A 443 -8.06 -22.28 -13.36
N GLY A 444 -8.19 -21.06 -12.80
CA GLY A 444 -8.80 -19.92 -13.48
C GLY A 444 -10.33 -19.98 -13.53
N ILE A 445 -10.96 -20.74 -12.63
CA ILE A 445 -12.42 -20.87 -12.57
C ILE A 445 -13.00 -19.75 -11.71
N THR A 446 -13.64 -18.79 -12.37
CA THR A 446 -14.24 -17.65 -11.67
C THR A 446 -15.53 -18.01 -10.97
N ALA A 447 -15.94 -17.20 -9.99
CA ALA A 447 -17.18 -17.46 -9.23
C ALA A 447 -18.43 -17.50 -10.13
N SER A 448 -18.47 -16.71 -11.20
CA SER A 448 -19.56 -16.71 -12.20
C SER A 448 -19.50 -17.91 -13.17
N GLU A 449 -18.43 -18.69 -13.16
CA GLU A 449 -18.26 -19.89 -13.99
C GLU A 449 -18.48 -21.19 -13.22
N LEU A 450 -18.83 -21.12 -11.92
CA LEU A 450 -18.99 -22.33 -11.09
C LEU A 450 -20.08 -23.28 -11.63
N GLY A 451 -21.09 -22.76 -12.32
CA GLY A 451 -22.10 -23.57 -13.00
C GLY A 451 -21.76 -23.94 -14.45
N ARG A 452 -20.70 -23.39 -15.06
CA ARG A 452 -20.39 -23.60 -16.47
C ARG A 452 -19.57 -24.89 -16.69
N PRO A 453 -20.00 -25.80 -17.58
CA PRO A 453 -19.22 -26.99 -17.94
C PRO A 453 -17.83 -26.62 -18.48
N ILE A 454 -16.80 -27.29 -17.97
CA ILE A 454 -15.41 -27.15 -18.41
C ILE A 454 -14.96 -28.47 -19.04
N THR A 455 -14.46 -28.40 -20.27
CA THR A 455 -13.92 -29.56 -21.00
C THR A 455 -12.41 -29.66 -20.83
N LEU A 456 -11.98 -30.69 -20.10
CA LEU A 456 -10.59 -31.11 -20.01
C LEU A 456 -10.28 -32.08 -21.15
N ASN A 457 -9.42 -31.67 -22.08
CA ASN A 457 -8.92 -32.54 -23.13
C ASN A 457 -7.81 -33.45 -22.58
N VAL A 458 -7.87 -34.73 -22.94
CA VAL A 458 -6.92 -35.77 -22.56
C VAL A 458 -6.29 -36.32 -23.83
N LYS A 459 -4.96 -36.30 -23.93
CA LYS A 459 -4.24 -36.94 -25.03
C LYS A 459 -3.57 -38.22 -24.55
N VAL A 460 -3.82 -39.31 -25.28
CA VAL A 460 -3.23 -40.63 -25.07
C VAL A 460 -2.57 -41.05 -26.37
N ASN A 461 -1.25 -41.21 -26.38
CA ASN A 461 -0.49 -41.63 -27.57
C ASN A 461 -0.83 -40.82 -28.86
N GLY A 462 -1.11 -39.53 -28.71
CA GLY A 462 -1.46 -38.61 -29.81
C GLY A 462 -2.94 -38.57 -30.19
N ALA A 463 -3.78 -39.50 -29.71
CA ALA A 463 -5.23 -39.46 -29.88
C ALA A 463 -5.91 -38.58 -28.82
N GLY A 464 -6.94 -37.84 -29.22
CA GLY A 464 -7.66 -36.89 -28.38
C GLY A 464 -8.94 -37.48 -27.76
N TYR A 465 -9.14 -37.19 -26.49
CA TYR A 465 -10.22 -37.64 -25.61
C TYR A 465 -10.61 -36.48 -24.67
N TYR A 466 -11.67 -36.63 -23.88
CA TYR A 466 -12.09 -35.53 -23.00
C TYR A 466 -12.93 -35.97 -21.79
N VAL A 467 -12.96 -35.10 -20.79
CA VAL A 467 -13.93 -35.10 -19.69
C VAL A 467 -14.51 -33.69 -19.54
N THR A 468 -15.83 -33.56 -19.49
CA THR A 468 -16.54 -32.30 -19.26
C THR A 468 -17.23 -32.34 -17.91
N TYR A 469 -16.97 -31.33 -17.06
CA TYR A 469 -17.42 -31.25 -15.66
C TYR A 469 -17.51 -29.79 -15.21
N CYS A 470 -18.40 -29.42 -14.28
CA CYS A 470 -18.37 -28.10 -13.63
C CYS A 470 -18.30 -28.21 -12.10
N PRO A 471 -17.85 -27.15 -11.38
CA PRO A 471 -17.86 -27.15 -9.92
C PRO A 471 -19.23 -27.44 -9.29
N MET A 472 -20.32 -26.94 -9.88
CA MET A 472 -21.67 -27.23 -9.38
C MET A 472 -22.06 -28.71 -9.52
N THR A 473 -21.46 -29.47 -10.46
CA THR A 473 -21.63 -30.93 -10.50
C THR A 473 -21.09 -31.60 -9.24
N TYR A 474 -19.98 -31.11 -8.68
CA TYR A 474 -19.45 -31.60 -7.40
C TYR A 474 -20.40 -31.26 -6.25
N CYS A 475 -20.82 -29.99 -6.14
CA CYS A 475 -21.72 -29.55 -5.09
C CYS A 475 -23.07 -30.28 -5.14
N TYR A 476 -23.65 -30.47 -6.33
CA TYR A 476 -24.89 -31.22 -6.51
C TYR A 476 -24.75 -32.66 -6.00
N LYS A 477 -23.64 -33.33 -6.33
CA LYS A 477 -23.38 -34.69 -5.85
C LYS A 477 -23.20 -34.76 -4.33
N VAL A 478 -22.52 -33.80 -3.71
CA VAL A 478 -22.43 -33.74 -2.23
C VAL A 478 -23.82 -33.71 -1.60
N LEU A 479 -24.73 -32.89 -2.14
CA LEU A 479 -26.07 -32.71 -1.58
C LEU A 479 -27.01 -33.89 -1.85
N ASN A 480 -26.84 -34.61 -2.97
CA ASN A 480 -27.80 -35.62 -3.43
C ASN A 480 -27.28 -37.08 -3.40
N SER A 481 -25.97 -37.29 -3.24
CA SER A 481 -25.35 -38.64 -3.33
C SER A 481 -25.00 -39.23 -1.96
N GLY A 482 -25.56 -38.68 -0.87
CA GLY A 482 -25.45 -39.25 0.49
C GLY A 482 -24.20 -38.87 1.28
N SER A 483 -23.64 -37.67 1.09
CA SER A 483 -22.63 -37.17 2.04
C SER A 483 -23.30 -36.84 3.37
N ASP A 484 -22.92 -37.50 4.47
CA ASP A 484 -23.45 -37.21 5.81
C ASP A 484 -22.73 -36.02 6.50
N ASP A 485 -21.71 -35.45 5.84
CA ASP A 485 -20.96 -34.28 6.32
C ASP A 485 -21.76 -32.98 6.12
N VAL A 486 -22.45 -32.55 7.18
CA VAL A 486 -23.30 -31.36 7.20
C VAL A 486 -22.50 -30.07 6.93
N ASP A 487 -21.26 -29.98 7.39
CA ASP A 487 -20.44 -28.78 7.16
C ASP A 487 -20.03 -28.69 5.69
N LEU A 488 -19.69 -29.80 5.05
CA LEU A 488 -19.44 -29.86 3.61
C LEU A 488 -20.69 -29.50 2.79
N GLN A 489 -21.86 -30.01 3.19
CA GLN A 489 -23.13 -29.66 2.55
C GLN A 489 -23.40 -28.15 2.66
N ASN A 490 -23.18 -27.56 3.83
CA ASN A 490 -23.40 -26.14 4.07
C ASN A 490 -22.41 -25.27 3.27
N VAL A 491 -21.15 -25.68 3.14
CA VAL A 491 -20.19 -25.03 2.23
C VAL A 491 -20.70 -25.06 0.78
N CYS A 492 -21.20 -26.20 0.30
CA CYS A 492 -21.72 -26.32 -1.06
C CYS A 492 -22.94 -25.42 -1.30
N LYS A 493 -23.87 -25.35 -0.34
CA LYS A 493 -25.04 -24.47 -0.40
C LYS A 493 -24.64 -22.99 -0.41
N ALA A 494 -23.73 -22.59 0.48
CA ALA A 494 -23.27 -21.20 0.54
C ALA A 494 -22.47 -20.80 -0.71
N LEU A 495 -21.64 -21.70 -1.24
CA LEU A 495 -20.93 -21.49 -2.51
C LEU A 495 -21.90 -21.32 -3.68
N TYR A 496 -22.98 -22.11 -3.73
CA TYR A 496 -24.03 -21.97 -4.74
C TYR A 496 -24.72 -20.61 -4.67
N LEU A 497 -25.09 -20.14 -3.46
CA LEU A 497 -25.68 -18.80 -3.30
C LEU A 497 -24.72 -17.69 -3.73
N TYR A 498 -23.44 -17.80 -3.39
CA TYR A 498 -22.41 -16.88 -3.84
C TYR A 498 -22.28 -16.86 -5.37
N TYR A 499 -22.31 -18.02 -6.03
CA TYR A 499 -22.38 -18.13 -7.50
C TYR A 499 -23.59 -17.39 -8.09
N ILE A 500 -24.78 -17.63 -7.55
CA ILE A 500 -26.02 -17.00 -8.03
C ILE A 500 -25.96 -15.48 -7.90
N GLU A 501 -25.47 -14.97 -6.77
CA GLU A 501 -25.32 -13.52 -6.58
C GLU A 501 -24.25 -12.93 -7.52
N MET A 502 -23.11 -13.61 -7.71
CA MET A 502 -22.08 -13.18 -8.68
C MET A 502 -22.60 -13.10 -10.12
N GLY A 503 -23.52 -13.99 -10.50
CA GLY A 503 -24.16 -13.97 -11.82
C GLY A 503 -24.92 -12.69 -12.13
N LYS A 504 -25.29 -11.88 -11.12
CA LYS A 504 -26.00 -10.59 -11.32
C LYS A 504 -25.08 -9.43 -11.72
N TYR A 505 -23.76 -9.60 -11.59
CA TYR A 505 -22.76 -8.53 -11.80
C TYR A 505 -21.83 -8.80 -12.99
N THR A 506 -22.03 -9.91 -13.68
CA THR A 506 -21.33 -10.22 -14.93
C THR A 506 -22.22 -9.85 -16.12
N PRO A 507 -21.69 -9.15 -17.14
CA PRO A 507 -22.47 -8.70 -18.30
C PRO A 507 -22.95 -9.83 -19.21
#